data_AF-A0A2H1W2A8-F1
#
_entry.id   AF-A0A2H1W2A8-F1
#
_cell.length_a   1.000
_cell.length_b   1.000
_cell.length_c   1.000
_cell.angle_alpha   90.00
_cell.angle_beta   90.00
_cell.angle_gamma   90.00
#
_symmetry.space_group_name_H-M   'P 1'
#
loop_
_entity.id
_entity.type
_entity.pdbx_description
1 polymer ?
#
loop_
_entity_poly.entity_id
_entity_poly.type
_entity_poly.pdbx_seq_one_letter_code
_entity_poly.pdbx_strand_id
1 'polypeptide(L)'
;MFRNKLRTLICRNHDFQRCKHTSKLDAIREKLREGPGFADFVSEDRPKDWEDYEGKLKREKGEAERLRLPPWLKTTIPTGSKFSGIKKQLRELKLSTVCEEARCPNIGECWSGGKHGTSTATIMLMGDTCTRGCMFCSVKTSRRPPPLDPLEPRNTAHAINQWGLGYIVLTSVDRDDLPDGGSAHFAETVREIKRQNKDILVECLVPDFRGNRDCIQTIAECGLDVFAHNIETVERLTPFVRDPRAGYRQTLKVLQTAKEVNPDLITKSSIMLGLGETDAQVEQTMKDLREAGVDCLTLGQYMQPTKRHLKVFEYVTPAKFKEWEVRGNELGFLYTASGPLVRSSYRAGEFFITSLLKDRKAKSL
;
A
#
# COMPACT_ATOMS: atom_id res chain seq x y z
N MET A 1 8.43 -57.49 34.66
CA MET A 1 7.29 -56.71 35.19
C MET A 1 7.69 -55.24 35.26
N PHE A 2 6.89 -54.40 34.61
CA PHE A 2 6.62 -52.98 34.93
C PHE A 2 7.72 -51.90 34.94
N ARG A 3 7.37 -50.86 34.17
CA ARG A 3 7.55 -49.40 34.40
C ARG A 3 8.82 -48.69 33.92
N ASN A 4 8.70 -48.12 32.71
CA ASN A 4 8.51 -46.69 32.43
C ASN A 4 9.25 -45.63 33.30
N LYS A 5 9.86 -44.68 32.57
CA LYS A 5 10.07 -43.23 32.83
C LYS A 5 11.43 -42.75 33.37
N LEU A 6 12.16 -42.01 32.52
CA LEU A 6 12.27 -40.52 32.50
C LEU A 6 13.72 -40.01 32.25
N ARG A 7 13.82 -39.07 31.29
CA ARG A 7 14.86 -38.03 31.07
C ARG A 7 16.23 -38.56 30.61
N THR A 8 16.76 -38.18 29.46
CA THR A 8 17.07 -36.81 29.04
C THR A 8 17.40 -36.84 27.53
N LEU A 9 16.73 -36.06 26.69
CA LEU A 9 17.21 -35.78 25.32
C LEU A 9 17.17 -34.26 25.10
N ILE A 10 18.37 -33.69 25.15
CA ILE A 10 18.66 -32.29 24.88
C ILE A 10 18.60 -32.06 23.37
N CYS A 11 17.89 -30.99 22.99
CA CYS A 11 17.91 -30.22 21.75
C CYS A 11 18.78 -30.76 20.58
N ARG A 12 18.12 -31.20 19.51
CA ARG A 12 18.71 -31.17 18.16
C ARG A 12 18.51 -29.78 17.56
N ASN A 13 19.62 -29.09 17.31
CA ASN A 13 19.68 -27.89 16.48
C ASN A 13 19.11 -28.21 15.09
N HIS A 14 18.04 -27.53 14.70
CA HIS A 14 17.68 -27.40 13.30
C HIS A 14 18.43 -26.21 12.73
N ASP A 15 19.48 -26.48 11.96
CA ASP A 15 20.14 -25.51 11.10
C ASP A 15 19.13 -25.02 10.05
N PHE A 16 18.70 -23.77 10.19
CA PHE A 16 18.03 -23.03 9.13
C PHE A 16 19.08 -22.65 8.08
N GLN A 17 19.15 -23.41 7.00
CA GLN A 17 20.01 -23.14 5.86
C GLN A 17 19.51 -21.88 5.14
N ARG A 18 20.12 -20.74 5.49
CA ARG A 18 19.84 -19.40 4.93
C ARG A 18 20.24 -19.40 3.45
N CYS A 19 19.26 -19.41 2.56
CA CYS A 19 19.50 -19.41 1.11
C CYS A 19 20.13 -18.08 0.65
N LYS A 20 21.15 -18.15 -0.22
CA LYS A 20 22.04 -17.07 -0.67
C LYS A 20 21.36 -16.05 -1.62
N HIS A 21 20.38 -15.29 -1.14
CA HIS A 21 19.77 -14.18 -1.89
C HIS A 21 20.41 -12.79 -1.64
N THR A 22 21.49 -12.70 -0.86
CA THR A 22 22.03 -11.44 -0.32
C THR A 22 22.75 -10.57 -1.36
N SER A 23 23.56 -11.16 -2.26
CA SER A 23 24.47 -10.36 -3.11
C SER A 23 23.81 -9.43 -4.12
N LYS A 24 22.65 -9.80 -4.69
CA LYS A 24 21.92 -8.96 -5.67
C LYS A 24 21.18 -7.80 -5.01
N LEU A 25 20.63 -8.00 -3.81
CA LEU A 25 19.90 -6.97 -3.07
C LEU A 25 20.85 -5.95 -2.46
N ASP A 26 22.03 -6.38 -2.00
CA ASP A 26 23.04 -5.49 -1.42
C ASP A 26 23.64 -4.53 -2.46
N ALA A 27 23.88 -5.01 -3.69
CA ALA A 27 24.33 -4.16 -4.81
C ALA A 27 23.28 -3.14 -5.28
N ILE A 28 21.99 -3.45 -5.11
CA ILE A 28 20.89 -2.51 -5.37
C ILE A 28 20.84 -1.47 -4.24
N ARG A 29 20.96 -1.88 -2.97
CA ARG A 29 20.98 -0.98 -1.81
C ARG A 29 22.11 0.05 -1.85
N GLU A 30 23.32 -0.33 -2.27
CA GLU A 30 24.44 0.62 -2.37
C GLU A 30 24.14 1.75 -3.37
N LYS A 31 23.59 1.42 -4.54
CA LYS A 31 23.24 2.44 -5.56
C LYS A 31 22.01 3.27 -5.19
N LEU A 32 21.06 2.67 -4.45
CA LEU A 32 19.89 3.40 -3.93
C LEU A 32 20.26 4.48 -2.89
N ARG A 33 21.45 4.39 -2.25
CA ARG A 33 21.98 5.48 -1.41
C ARG A 33 22.46 6.68 -2.24
N GLU A 34 22.73 6.50 -3.53
CA GLU A 34 23.26 7.54 -4.43
C GLU A 34 22.15 8.26 -5.24
N GLY A 35 20.91 7.76 -5.20
CA GLY A 35 19.74 8.37 -5.88
C GLY A 35 18.99 9.39 -5.01
N PRO A 36 18.05 10.18 -5.59
CA PRO A 36 17.25 11.14 -4.84
C PRO A 36 16.42 10.44 -3.76
N GLY A 37 16.46 10.96 -2.54
CA GLY A 37 15.80 10.41 -1.37
C GLY A 37 14.34 10.84 -1.26
N PHE A 38 13.56 10.22 -0.37
CA PHE A 38 12.16 10.57 -0.11
C PHE A 38 11.96 12.07 0.16
N ALA A 39 12.91 12.71 0.87
CA ALA A 39 12.86 14.13 1.21
C ALA A 39 12.87 15.05 -0.03
N ASP A 40 13.50 14.64 -1.12
CA ASP A 40 13.61 15.42 -2.36
C ASP A 40 12.25 15.53 -3.10
N PHE A 41 11.27 14.72 -2.68
CA PHE A 41 9.93 14.63 -3.31
C PHE A 41 8.79 15.13 -2.40
N VAL A 42 9.11 15.52 -1.16
CA VAL A 42 8.16 16.04 -0.17
C VAL A 42 8.24 17.55 -0.22
N SER A 43 7.13 18.24 -0.53
CA SER A 43 7.12 19.71 -0.64
C SER A 43 7.74 20.40 0.58
N GLU A 44 8.80 21.18 0.35
CA GLU A 44 9.47 22.02 1.36
C GLU A 44 8.57 23.13 1.93
N ASP A 45 7.42 23.41 1.30
CA ASP A 45 6.46 24.45 1.68
C ASP A 45 5.59 24.07 2.90
N ARG A 46 5.95 23.03 3.66
CA ARG A 46 5.18 22.59 4.83
C ARG A 46 5.81 23.10 6.12
N PRO A 47 5.01 23.53 7.10
CA PRO A 47 5.52 24.19 8.30
C PRO A 47 6.58 23.32 8.97
N LYS A 48 7.77 23.89 9.17
CA LYS A 48 8.84 23.31 10.00
C LYS A 48 8.46 23.29 11.48
N ASP A 49 7.41 24.03 11.83
CA ASP A 49 6.98 24.41 13.17
C ASP A 49 6.15 23.31 13.87
N TRP A 50 6.43 22.03 13.60
CA TRP A 50 5.79 20.95 14.36
C TRP A 50 6.27 20.94 15.82
N GLU A 51 7.49 21.42 16.07
CA GLU A 51 8.11 21.54 17.40
C GLU A 51 7.38 22.56 18.28
N ASP A 52 6.80 23.61 17.67
CA ASP A 52 6.07 24.68 18.37
C ASP A 52 4.57 24.37 18.55
N TYR A 53 4.12 23.17 18.17
CA TYR A 53 2.71 22.80 18.27
C TYR A 53 2.32 22.39 19.69
N GLU A 54 1.63 23.28 20.41
CA GLU A 54 1.15 23.04 21.79
C GLU A 54 -0.17 22.26 21.89
N GLY A 55 -0.76 21.86 20.76
CA GLY A 55 -2.07 21.18 20.77
C GLY A 55 -1.99 19.72 21.22
N LYS A 56 -3.10 19.20 21.78
CA LYS A 56 -3.21 17.78 22.15
C LYS A 56 -3.10 16.89 20.91
N LEU A 57 -2.07 16.03 20.88
CA LEU A 57 -1.80 15.11 19.76
C LEU A 57 -2.32 13.69 19.98
N LYS A 58 -2.66 13.32 21.21
CA LYS A 58 -3.04 11.96 21.59
C LYS A 58 -4.28 11.97 22.45
N ARG A 59 -5.21 11.06 22.18
CA ARG A 59 -6.42 10.86 22.99
C ARG A 59 -6.11 9.96 24.17
N GLU A 60 -6.78 10.25 25.27
CA GLU A 60 -6.81 9.37 26.43
C GLU A 60 -7.92 8.32 26.30
N LYS A 61 -7.76 7.21 27.03
CA LYS A 61 -8.73 6.12 27.01
C LYS A 61 -10.06 6.61 27.56
N GLY A 62 -11.11 6.51 26.75
CA GLY A 62 -12.48 6.94 27.11
C GLY A 62 -12.86 8.33 26.61
N GLU A 63 -11.92 9.11 26.06
CA GLU A 63 -12.25 10.44 25.53
C GLU A 63 -13.16 10.35 24.30
N ALA A 64 -14.31 11.03 24.37
CA ALA A 64 -15.26 11.08 23.27
C ALA A 64 -14.89 12.14 22.22
N GLU A 65 -14.11 13.15 22.59
CA GLU A 65 -13.78 14.27 21.72
C GLU A 65 -12.75 13.91 20.64
N ARG A 66 -12.72 14.72 19.59
CA ARG A 66 -11.77 14.57 18.47
C ARG A 66 -10.60 15.50 18.67
N LEU A 67 -9.43 15.01 18.28
CA LEU A 67 -8.25 15.83 18.17
C LEU A 67 -8.39 16.82 17.02
N ARG A 68 -7.97 18.06 17.25
CA ARG A 68 -7.87 19.08 16.22
C ARG A 68 -6.77 18.70 15.24
N LEU A 69 -7.03 18.87 13.94
CA LEU A 69 -6.05 18.54 12.91
C LEU A 69 -4.81 19.46 13.02
N PRO A 70 -3.60 18.91 13.23
CA PRO A 70 -2.38 19.69 13.33
C PRO A 70 -1.97 20.28 11.97
N PRO A 71 -1.15 21.33 11.96
CA PRO A 71 -0.83 22.10 10.75
C PRO A 71 -0.12 21.29 9.66
N TRP A 72 0.77 20.35 10.01
CA TRP A 72 1.50 19.52 9.04
C TRP A 72 0.63 18.49 8.29
N LEU A 73 -0.62 18.28 8.72
CA LEU A 73 -1.58 17.42 8.04
C LEU A 73 -2.59 18.19 7.19
N LYS A 74 -2.56 19.53 7.20
CA LYS A 74 -3.45 20.34 6.37
C LYS A 74 -2.98 20.31 4.93
N THR A 75 -3.92 20.10 4.01
CA THR A 75 -3.68 20.17 2.57
C THR A 75 -4.49 21.29 1.95
N THR A 76 -4.01 21.80 0.83
CA THR A 76 -4.71 22.82 0.03
C THR A 76 -5.85 22.20 -0.75
N ILE A 77 -6.92 22.96 -0.96
CA ILE A 77 -8.07 22.52 -1.76
C ILE A 77 -7.62 22.37 -3.21
N PRO A 78 -7.91 21.23 -3.88
CA PRO A 78 -7.53 21.02 -5.27
C PRO A 78 -8.26 21.97 -6.22
N THR A 79 -7.50 22.75 -6.98
CA THR A 79 -8.00 23.65 -8.04
C THR A 79 -7.12 23.55 -9.28
N GLY A 80 -7.69 23.65 -10.48
CA GLY A 80 -6.92 23.76 -11.74
C GLY A 80 -7.49 22.96 -12.93
N SER A 81 -7.07 23.32 -14.15
CA SER A 81 -7.56 22.73 -15.39
C SER A 81 -7.17 21.26 -15.57
N LYS A 82 -5.93 20.87 -15.22
CA LYS A 82 -5.47 19.47 -15.27
C LYS A 82 -6.30 18.53 -14.39
N PHE A 83 -6.58 18.95 -13.15
CA PHE A 83 -7.45 18.21 -12.23
C PHE A 83 -8.85 17.99 -12.84
N SER A 84 -9.45 19.05 -13.38
CA SER A 84 -10.76 18.97 -14.04
C SER A 84 -10.75 18.08 -15.29
N GLY A 85 -9.65 18.07 -16.05
CA GLY A 85 -9.47 17.20 -17.23
C GLY A 85 -9.48 15.72 -16.87
N ILE A 86 -8.64 15.30 -15.92
CA ILE A 86 -8.61 13.90 -15.43
C ILE A 86 -9.98 13.50 -14.88
N LYS A 87 -10.61 14.38 -14.09
CA LYS A 87 -11.94 14.13 -13.54
C LYS A 87 -13.00 13.90 -14.61
N LYS A 88 -12.97 14.67 -15.71
CA LYS A 88 -13.89 14.53 -16.83
C LYS A 88 -13.70 13.18 -17.54
N GLN A 89 -12.45 12.82 -17.85
CA GLN A 89 -12.13 11.56 -18.52
C GLN A 89 -12.53 10.33 -17.69
N LEU A 90 -12.25 10.35 -16.38
CA LEU A 90 -12.67 9.26 -15.47
C LEU A 90 -14.19 9.04 -15.51
N ARG A 91 -14.98 10.11 -15.55
CA ARG A 91 -16.44 10.03 -15.65
C ARG A 91 -16.92 9.52 -17.00
N GLU A 92 -16.32 9.98 -18.09
CA GLU A 92 -16.67 9.54 -19.46
C GLU A 92 -16.42 8.05 -19.65
N LEU A 93 -15.33 7.53 -19.08
CA LEU A 93 -14.95 6.12 -19.15
C LEU A 93 -15.56 5.26 -18.03
N LYS A 94 -16.39 5.84 -17.17
CA LYS A 94 -17.04 5.18 -16.01
C LYS A 94 -16.04 4.51 -15.06
N LEU A 95 -14.86 5.11 -14.89
CA LEU A 95 -13.80 4.58 -14.01
C LEU A 95 -13.89 5.19 -12.62
N SER A 96 -13.72 4.34 -11.61
CA SER A 96 -13.61 4.76 -10.22
C SER A 96 -12.15 4.98 -9.82
N THR A 97 -11.91 5.89 -8.88
CA THR A 97 -10.58 6.10 -8.29
C THR A 97 -10.64 6.05 -6.78
N VAL A 98 -9.66 5.40 -6.16
CA VAL A 98 -9.53 5.45 -4.70
C VAL A 98 -9.26 6.87 -4.22
N CYS A 99 -8.70 7.73 -5.08
CA CYS A 99 -8.46 9.13 -4.76
C CYS A 99 -9.75 9.86 -4.39
N GLU A 100 -10.83 9.65 -5.16
CA GLU A 100 -12.15 10.22 -4.87
C GLU A 100 -12.89 9.42 -3.79
N GLU A 101 -12.98 8.09 -3.93
CA GLU A 101 -13.82 7.26 -3.06
C GLU A 101 -13.27 7.15 -1.62
N ALA A 102 -11.95 7.20 -1.45
CA ALA A 102 -11.31 7.24 -0.13
C ALA A 102 -11.08 8.66 0.41
N ARG A 103 -11.55 9.70 -0.31
CA ARG A 103 -11.39 11.12 0.06
C ARG A 103 -9.93 11.50 0.32
N CYS A 104 -9.05 11.14 -0.61
CA CYS A 104 -7.62 11.31 -0.44
C CYS A 104 -7.23 12.79 -0.30
N PRO A 105 -6.49 13.19 0.76
CA PRO A 105 -6.07 14.57 0.94
C PRO A 105 -5.03 15.02 -0.12
N ASN A 106 -4.40 14.07 -0.82
CA ASN A 106 -3.35 14.32 -1.81
C ASN A 106 -3.88 14.40 -3.25
N ILE A 107 -5.20 14.27 -3.48
CA ILE A 107 -5.77 14.18 -4.84
C ILE A 107 -5.38 15.36 -5.74
N GLY A 108 -5.30 16.58 -5.18
CA GLY A 108 -4.89 17.77 -5.92
C GLY A 108 -3.44 17.69 -6.41
N GLU A 109 -2.53 17.29 -5.52
CA GLU A 109 -1.11 17.16 -5.83
C GLU A 109 -0.87 16.04 -6.85
N CYS A 110 -1.50 14.88 -6.68
CA CYS A 110 -1.34 13.75 -7.59
C CYS A 110 -1.90 14.08 -8.99
N TRP A 111 -3.12 14.61 -9.09
CA TRP A 111 -3.78 14.81 -10.39
C TRP A 111 -3.28 16.05 -11.15
N SER A 112 -2.83 17.09 -10.45
CA SER A 112 -2.20 18.25 -11.11
C SER A 112 -0.76 17.97 -11.58
N GLY A 113 -0.16 16.89 -11.06
CA GLY A 113 1.23 16.52 -11.28
C GLY A 113 2.24 17.21 -10.36
N GLY A 114 1.78 18.11 -9.48
CA GLY A 114 2.64 18.87 -8.57
C GLY A 114 3.77 19.63 -9.29
N LYS A 115 4.89 19.88 -8.58
CA LYS A 115 6.07 20.59 -9.13
C LYS A 115 6.77 19.83 -10.27
N HIS A 116 6.63 18.50 -10.32
CA HIS A 116 7.32 17.63 -11.30
C HIS A 116 6.51 17.39 -12.58
N GLY A 117 5.29 17.90 -12.69
CA GLY A 117 4.48 17.88 -13.91
C GLY A 117 3.82 16.54 -14.28
N THR A 118 4.25 15.42 -13.71
CA THR A 118 3.65 14.08 -13.94
C THR A 118 2.41 13.86 -13.08
N SER A 119 1.23 13.91 -13.70
CA SER A 119 -0.04 13.56 -13.05
C SER A 119 -0.09 12.06 -12.78
N THR A 120 -0.54 11.65 -11.59
CA THR A 120 -0.73 10.24 -11.23
C THR A 120 -2.10 10.03 -10.62
N ALA A 121 -2.75 8.93 -10.96
CA ALA A 121 -4.05 8.55 -10.43
C ALA A 121 -4.03 7.06 -10.12
N THR A 122 -4.66 6.68 -9.00
CA THR A 122 -4.84 5.27 -8.67
C THR A 122 -6.24 4.83 -9.08
N ILE A 123 -6.33 3.93 -10.05
CA ILE A 123 -7.60 3.41 -10.55
C ILE A 123 -8.10 2.33 -9.62
N MET A 124 -9.38 2.43 -9.28
CA MET A 124 -10.07 1.44 -8.47
C MET A 124 -11.01 0.64 -9.39
N LEU A 125 -10.63 -0.62 -9.60
CA LEU A 125 -11.37 -1.58 -10.40
C LEU A 125 -12.55 -2.16 -9.61
N MET A 126 -13.48 -2.74 -10.35
CA MET A 126 -14.66 -3.45 -9.85
C MET A 126 -15.67 -2.53 -9.16
N GLY A 127 -15.67 -1.25 -9.57
CA GLY A 127 -16.58 -0.21 -9.10
C GLY A 127 -16.20 0.43 -7.77
N ASP A 128 -17.18 1.09 -7.14
CA ASP A 128 -17.02 1.93 -5.95
C ASP A 128 -17.62 1.32 -4.67
N THR A 129 -18.06 0.06 -4.74
CA THR A 129 -18.85 -0.59 -3.70
C THR A 129 -18.25 -1.94 -3.33
N CYS A 130 -17.75 -2.02 -2.10
CA CYS A 130 -17.04 -3.16 -1.53
C CYS A 130 -17.97 -4.14 -0.79
N THR A 131 -17.64 -5.42 -0.80
CA THR A 131 -18.33 -6.44 0.02
C THR A 131 -17.87 -6.48 1.49
N ARG A 132 -16.86 -5.69 1.83
CA ARG A 132 -16.23 -5.61 3.15
C ARG A 132 -16.39 -4.24 3.79
N GLY A 133 -16.43 -4.21 5.12
CA GLY A 133 -16.65 -3.02 5.93
C GLY A 133 -15.50 -2.71 6.88
N CYS A 134 -14.33 -2.36 6.34
CA CYS A 134 -13.21 -1.93 7.15
C CYS A 134 -13.53 -0.60 7.87
N MET A 135 -13.24 -0.51 9.17
CA MET A 135 -13.64 0.62 10.02
C MET A 135 -12.88 1.92 9.72
N PHE A 136 -11.81 1.84 8.94
CA PHE A 136 -11.02 2.99 8.48
C PHE A 136 -11.39 3.49 7.08
N CYS A 137 -12.10 2.69 6.27
CA CYS A 137 -12.27 2.91 4.83
C CYS A 137 -13.62 3.53 4.49
N SER A 138 -13.65 4.58 3.63
CA SER A 138 -14.87 5.28 3.24
C SER A 138 -15.55 4.78 1.96
N VAL A 139 -14.98 3.78 1.31
CA VAL A 139 -15.59 3.14 0.13
C VAL A 139 -16.96 2.59 0.52
N LYS A 140 -17.94 2.69 -0.39
CA LYS A 140 -19.31 2.22 -0.12
C LYS A 140 -19.31 0.73 0.12
N THR A 141 -20.28 0.23 0.90
CA THR A 141 -20.36 -1.20 1.22
C THR A 141 -21.72 -1.78 0.82
N SER A 142 -21.72 -2.92 0.14
CA SER A 142 -22.92 -3.71 -0.15
C SER A 142 -22.57 -5.19 -0.18
N ARG A 143 -23.46 -6.05 0.33
CA ARG A 143 -23.34 -7.50 0.17
C ARG A 143 -23.60 -7.96 -1.27
N ARG A 144 -24.22 -7.11 -2.08
CA ARG A 144 -24.58 -7.36 -3.48
C ARG A 144 -24.22 -6.11 -4.29
N PRO A 145 -22.92 -5.87 -4.55
CA PRO A 145 -22.51 -4.79 -5.44
C PRO A 145 -23.01 -5.06 -6.87
N PRO A 146 -23.02 -4.05 -7.76
CA PRO A 146 -23.32 -4.26 -9.17
C PRO A 146 -22.41 -5.33 -9.82
N PRO A 147 -22.89 -6.00 -10.89
CA PRO A 147 -22.05 -6.91 -11.66
C PRO A 147 -20.83 -6.16 -12.23
N LEU A 148 -19.73 -6.89 -12.45
CA LEU A 148 -18.56 -6.34 -13.13
C LEU A 148 -18.94 -5.87 -14.54
N ASP A 149 -18.41 -4.73 -14.97
CA ASP A 149 -18.49 -4.29 -16.36
C ASP A 149 -17.47 -5.08 -17.18
N PRO A 150 -17.87 -5.92 -18.14
CA PRO A 150 -16.93 -6.69 -18.96
C PRO A 150 -15.97 -5.82 -19.79
N LEU A 151 -16.30 -4.54 -20.01
CA LEU A 151 -15.45 -3.59 -20.74
C LEU A 151 -14.49 -2.80 -19.84
N GLU A 152 -14.61 -2.88 -18.51
CA GLU A 152 -13.73 -2.17 -17.57
C GLU A 152 -12.23 -2.40 -17.85
N PRO A 153 -11.74 -3.63 -18.13
CA PRO A 153 -10.33 -3.87 -18.43
C PRO A 153 -9.84 -3.08 -19.65
N ARG A 154 -10.62 -3.10 -20.74
CA ARG A 154 -10.28 -2.42 -22.00
C ARG A 154 -10.38 -0.91 -21.87
N ASN A 155 -11.43 -0.42 -21.22
CA ASN A 155 -11.63 1.02 -21.00
C ASN A 155 -10.54 1.59 -20.08
N THR A 156 -10.15 0.84 -19.04
CA THR A 156 -9.05 1.21 -18.15
C THR A 156 -7.72 1.30 -18.89
N ALA A 157 -7.40 0.28 -19.69
CA ALA A 157 -6.17 0.27 -20.50
C ALA A 157 -6.14 1.43 -21.50
N HIS A 158 -7.28 1.72 -22.16
CA HIS A 158 -7.42 2.86 -23.05
C HIS A 158 -7.17 4.21 -22.33
N ALA A 159 -7.77 4.41 -21.15
CA ALA A 159 -7.58 5.61 -20.35
C ALA A 159 -6.11 5.84 -19.98
N ILE A 160 -5.46 4.80 -19.45
CA ILE A 160 -4.08 4.85 -18.99
C ILE A 160 -3.12 5.15 -20.16
N ASN A 161 -3.36 4.56 -21.33
CA ASN A 161 -2.56 4.82 -22.51
C ASN A 161 -2.69 6.28 -22.99
N GLN A 162 -3.90 6.86 -22.93
CA GLN A 162 -4.13 8.26 -23.27
C GLN A 162 -3.44 9.24 -22.30
N TRP A 163 -3.25 8.86 -21.04
CA TRP A 163 -2.58 9.70 -20.04
C TRP A 163 -1.06 9.74 -20.21
N GLY A 164 -0.46 8.82 -20.98
CA GLY A 164 0.97 8.79 -21.22
C GLY A 164 1.79 8.56 -19.95
N LEU A 165 1.25 7.79 -18.99
CA LEU A 165 1.91 7.53 -17.71
C LEU A 165 3.01 6.48 -17.87
N GLY A 166 4.14 6.69 -17.19
CA GLY A 166 5.21 5.68 -17.06
C GLY A 166 4.98 4.69 -15.92
N TYR A 167 4.09 5.01 -14.98
CA TYR A 167 3.76 4.20 -13.82
C TYR A 167 2.27 4.35 -13.50
N ILE A 168 1.59 3.25 -13.19
CA ILE A 168 0.19 3.27 -12.76
C ILE A 168 -0.02 2.34 -11.56
N VAL A 169 -0.80 2.80 -10.60
CA VAL A 169 -1.31 1.97 -9.50
C VAL A 169 -2.75 1.58 -9.80
N LEU A 170 -3.01 0.28 -9.79
CA LEU A 170 -4.35 -0.29 -9.79
C LEU A 170 -4.66 -0.81 -8.40
N THR A 171 -5.89 -0.59 -7.95
CA THR A 171 -6.47 -1.22 -6.76
C THR A 171 -7.86 -1.72 -7.10
N SER A 172 -8.50 -2.44 -6.19
CA SER A 172 -9.91 -2.76 -6.32
C SER A 172 -10.62 -2.76 -4.98
N VAL A 173 -11.95 -2.81 -5.03
CA VAL A 173 -12.75 -3.24 -3.88
C VAL A 173 -12.64 -4.75 -3.67
N ASP A 174 -13.03 -5.24 -2.49
CA ASP A 174 -13.26 -6.66 -2.28
C ASP A 174 -14.57 -7.10 -2.96
N ARG A 175 -14.52 -8.23 -3.66
CA ARG A 175 -15.64 -8.86 -4.39
C ARG A 175 -15.89 -10.27 -3.89
N ASP A 176 -16.23 -10.37 -2.61
CA ASP A 176 -16.56 -11.64 -1.95
C ASP A 176 -17.79 -12.37 -2.53
N ASP A 177 -18.56 -11.68 -3.38
CA ASP A 177 -19.68 -12.22 -4.13
C ASP A 177 -19.25 -13.01 -5.39
N LEU A 178 -18.00 -12.87 -5.83
CA LEU A 178 -17.44 -13.59 -6.96
C LEU A 178 -16.62 -14.82 -6.51
N PRO A 179 -16.68 -15.96 -7.24
CA PRO A 179 -15.94 -17.17 -6.87
C PRO A 179 -14.42 -16.98 -6.77
N ASP A 180 -13.84 -16.13 -7.63
CA ASP A 180 -12.41 -15.84 -7.72
C ASP A 180 -12.01 -14.53 -7.02
N GLY A 181 -12.96 -13.91 -6.28
CA GLY A 181 -12.77 -12.61 -5.66
C GLY A 181 -12.50 -11.46 -6.65
N GLY A 182 -12.72 -11.67 -7.96
CA GLY A 182 -12.39 -10.72 -9.01
C GLY A 182 -10.93 -10.75 -9.50
N SER A 183 -10.14 -11.74 -9.09
CA SER A 183 -8.72 -11.85 -9.48
C SER A 183 -8.51 -11.98 -11.00
N ALA A 184 -9.38 -12.71 -11.71
CA ALA A 184 -9.29 -12.82 -13.16
C ALA A 184 -9.57 -11.48 -13.86
N HIS A 185 -10.53 -10.72 -13.35
CA HIS A 185 -10.87 -9.40 -13.88
C HIS A 185 -9.71 -8.42 -13.73
N PHE A 186 -9.12 -8.38 -12.53
CA PHE A 186 -7.95 -7.55 -12.23
C PHE A 186 -6.77 -7.92 -13.13
N ALA A 187 -6.45 -9.22 -13.24
CA ALA A 187 -5.37 -9.71 -14.08
C ALA A 187 -5.58 -9.35 -15.56
N GLU A 188 -6.81 -9.44 -16.06
CA GLU A 188 -7.10 -9.06 -17.45
C GLU A 188 -6.88 -7.56 -17.69
N THR A 189 -7.22 -6.69 -16.73
CA THR A 189 -6.91 -5.26 -16.82
C THR A 189 -5.40 -5.01 -16.94
N VAL A 190 -4.58 -5.70 -16.16
CA VAL A 190 -3.11 -5.59 -16.26
C VAL A 190 -2.63 -6.05 -17.63
N ARG A 191 -3.14 -7.18 -18.14
CA ARG A 191 -2.78 -7.69 -19.46
C ARG A 191 -3.17 -6.73 -20.57
N GLU A 192 -4.37 -6.14 -20.54
CA GLU A 192 -4.81 -5.15 -21.53
C GLU A 192 -3.92 -3.89 -21.52
N ILE A 193 -3.51 -3.42 -20.33
CA ILE A 193 -2.55 -2.30 -20.21
C ILE A 193 -1.23 -2.68 -20.87
N LYS A 194 -0.67 -3.83 -20.53
CA LYS A 194 0.63 -4.30 -21.05
C LYS A 194 0.59 -4.60 -22.55
N ARG A 195 -0.56 -4.98 -23.12
CA ARG A 195 -0.74 -5.13 -24.57
C ARG A 195 -0.62 -3.80 -25.31
N GLN A 196 -1.16 -2.72 -24.74
CA GLN A 196 -1.11 -1.38 -25.35
C GLN A 196 0.24 -0.67 -25.11
N ASN A 197 0.83 -0.87 -23.94
CA ASN A 197 2.12 -0.30 -23.57
C ASN A 197 2.90 -1.29 -22.70
N LYS A 198 3.97 -1.89 -23.25
CA LYS A 198 4.80 -2.86 -22.51
C LYS A 198 5.77 -2.19 -21.51
N ASP A 199 6.04 -0.91 -21.70
CA ASP A 199 7.05 -0.17 -20.93
C ASP A 199 6.48 0.49 -19.68
N ILE A 200 5.16 0.71 -19.63
CA ILE A 200 4.48 1.20 -18.42
C ILE A 200 4.69 0.23 -17.26
N LEU A 201 5.00 0.76 -16.09
CA LEU A 201 5.09 -0.02 -14.86
C LEU A 201 3.73 -0.07 -14.17
N VAL A 202 3.34 -1.25 -13.70
CA VAL A 202 2.02 -1.50 -13.09
C VAL A 202 2.21 -2.03 -11.68
N GLU A 203 1.75 -1.25 -10.70
CA GLU A 203 1.60 -1.68 -9.31
C GLU A 203 0.16 -2.12 -9.05
N CYS A 204 -0.02 -3.29 -8.46
CA CYS A 204 -1.34 -3.82 -8.13
C CYS A 204 -1.47 -3.89 -6.61
N LEU A 205 -2.24 -2.97 -6.04
CA LEU A 205 -2.71 -3.03 -4.66
C LEU A 205 -3.95 -3.92 -4.59
N VAL A 206 -3.76 -5.17 -4.21
CA VAL A 206 -4.82 -6.18 -4.34
C VAL A 206 -5.52 -6.49 -3.02
N PRO A 207 -6.78 -6.98 -3.08
CA PRO A 207 -7.45 -7.66 -1.98
C PRO A 207 -6.65 -8.87 -1.46
N ASP A 208 -7.08 -9.42 -0.32
CA ASP A 208 -6.46 -10.65 0.21
C ASP A 208 -6.94 -11.94 -0.48
N PHE A 209 -8.01 -11.86 -1.30
CA PHE A 209 -8.69 -13.01 -1.92
C PHE A 209 -9.01 -14.14 -0.92
N ARG A 210 -9.22 -13.81 0.36
CA ARG A 210 -9.36 -14.75 1.48
C ARG A 210 -8.20 -15.76 1.61
N GLY A 211 -7.01 -15.37 1.18
CA GLY A 211 -5.84 -16.24 1.12
C GLY A 211 -5.91 -17.32 0.03
N ASN A 212 -6.81 -17.21 -0.95
CA ASN A 212 -6.90 -18.17 -2.04
C ASN A 212 -5.62 -18.11 -2.90
N ARG A 213 -4.86 -19.20 -2.89
CA ARG A 213 -3.57 -19.31 -3.58
C ARG A 213 -3.70 -19.11 -5.09
N ASP A 214 -4.73 -19.67 -5.73
CA ASP A 214 -4.92 -19.59 -7.18
C ASP A 214 -5.24 -18.17 -7.64
N CYS A 215 -6.00 -17.42 -6.82
CA CYS A 215 -6.26 -16.01 -7.06
C CYS A 215 -4.97 -15.19 -6.95
N ILE A 216 -4.16 -15.45 -5.91
CA ILE A 216 -2.87 -14.77 -5.72
C ILE A 216 -1.92 -15.08 -6.87
N GLN A 217 -1.85 -16.34 -7.30
CA GLN A 217 -1.04 -16.79 -8.43
C GLN A 217 -1.48 -16.10 -9.73
N THR A 218 -2.79 -16.05 -10.00
CA THR A 218 -3.37 -15.38 -11.17
C THR A 218 -2.92 -13.93 -11.28
N ILE A 219 -2.87 -13.21 -10.15
CA ILE A 219 -2.32 -11.85 -10.11
C ILE A 219 -0.80 -11.88 -10.30
N ALA A 220 -0.06 -12.62 -9.49
CA ALA A 220 1.41 -12.62 -9.52
C ALA A 220 2.02 -12.95 -10.90
N GLU A 221 1.26 -13.65 -11.76
CA GLU A 221 1.65 -14.04 -13.13
C GLU A 221 1.04 -13.15 -14.23
N CYS A 222 0.24 -12.13 -13.89
CA CYS A 222 -0.46 -11.31 -14.91
C CYS A 222 0.44 -10.28 -15.62
N GLY A 223 1.72 -10.20 -15.24
CA GLY A 223 2.71 -9.30 -15.83
C GLY A 223 2.83 -7.94 -15.15
N LEU A 224 2.26 -7.77 -13.94
CA LEU A 224 2.51 -6.60 -13.10
C LEU A 224 3.99 -6.50 -12.68
N ASP A 225 4.41 -5.32 -12.22
CA ASP A 225 5.77 -5.08 -11.75
C ASP A 225 5.89 -5.02 -10.22
N VAL A 226 4.82 -4.62 -9.51
CA VAL A 226 4.78 -4.54 -8.04
C VAL A 226 3.50 -5.11 -7.48
N PHE A 227 3.60 -6.14 -6.66
CA PHE A 227 2.49 -6.71 -5.90
C PHE A 227 2.37 -6.04 -4.53
N ALA A 228 1.32 -5.27 -4.33
CA ALA A 228 1.05 -4.62 -3.06
C ALA A 228 -0.16 -5.27 -2.36
N HIS A 229 -0.02 -5.54 -1.06
CA HIS A 229 -1.16 -5.86 -0.20
C HIS A 229 -0.89 -5.29 1.19
N ASN A 230 -1.80 -4.44 1.67
CA ASN A 230 -1.58 -3.69 2.89
C ASN A 230 -1.96 -4.48 4.14
N ILE A 231 -1.08 -4.48 5.13
CA ILE A 231 -1.37 -4.99 6.47
C ILE A 231 -2.22 -4.01 7.30
N GLU A 232 -2.15 -2.73 6.95
CA GLU A 232 -2.90 -1.59 7.46
C GLU A 232 -2.61 -1.22 8.92
N THR A 233 -2.54 -2.19 9.83
CA THR A 233 -2.30 -1.95 11.25
C THR A 233 -1.61 -3.15 11.90
N VAL A 234 -1.33 -3.04 13.19
CA VAL A 234 -0.69 -4.08 13.99
C VAL A 234 -1.66 -5.24 14.30
N GLU A 235 -1.12 -6.41 14.63
CA GLU A 235 -1.90 -7.63 14.85
C GLU A 235 -3.04 -7.43 15.87
N ARG A 236 -2.73 -6.80 17.01
CA ARG A 236 -3.71 -6.52 18.08
C ARG A 236 -4.90 -5.69 17.60
N LEU A 237 -4.69 -4.74 16.69
CA LEU A 237 -5.72 -3.81 16.22
C LEU A 237 -6.47 -4.32 14.99
N THR A 238 -5.93 -5.31 14.29
CA THR A 238 -6.54 -5.86 13.08
C THR A 238 -8.03 -6.18 13.22
N PRO A 239 -8.51 -6.90 14.26
CA PRO A 239 -9.94 -7.21 14.41
C PRO A 239 -10.86 -6.01 14.62
N PHE A 240 -10.31 -4.85 15.01
CA PHE A 240 -11.07 -3.63 15.29
C PHE A 240 -11.00 -2.62 14.15
N VAL A 241 -9.97 -2.73 13.31
CA VAL A 241 -9.67 -1.80 12.22
C VAL A 241 -10.17 -2.34 10.88
N ARG A 242 -9.92 -3.62 10.62
CA ARG A 242 -10.19 -4.27 9.33
C ARG A 242 -11.47 -5.10 9.42
N ASP A 243 -12.05 -5.42 8.26
CA ASP A 243 -13.15 -6.38 8.20
C ASP A 243 -12.72 -7.72 8.84
N PRO A 244 -13.60 -8.43 9.58
CA PRO A 244 -13.25 -9.69 10.23
C PRO A 244 -12.69 -10.77 9.31
N ARG A 245 -12.96 -10.69 7.99
CA ARG A 245 -12.40 -11.59 6.97
C ARG A 245 -10.95 -11.27 6.58
N ALA A 246 -10.43 -10.11 6.98
CA ALA A 246 -9.09 -9.61 6.65
C ALA A 246 -8.13 -9.80 7.83
N GLY A 247 -7.65 -11.03 8.01
CA GLY A 247 -6.76 -11.40 9.12
C GLY A 247 -5.30 -10.94 8.94
N TYR A 248 -4.63 -10.60 10.04
CA TYR A 248 -3.23 -10.17 10.03
C TYR A 248 -2.29 -11.24 9.44
N ARG A 249 -2.38 -12.47 9.95
CA ARG A 249 -1.58 -13.61 9.47
C ARG A 249 -1.96 -14.03 8.05
N GLN A 250 -3.23 -13.87 7.65
CA GLN A 250 -3.66 -14.07 6.27
C GLN A 250 -2.98 -13.08 5.32
N THR A 251 -2.93 -11.79 5.67
CA THR A 251 -2.20 -10.77 4.89
C THR A 251 -0.72 -11.13 4.72
N LEU A 252 -0.04 -11.56 5.79
CA LEU A 252 1.36 -12.00 5.68
C LEU A 252 1.49 -13.20 4.73
N LYS A 253 0.57 -14.18 4.80
CA LYS A 253 0.60 -15.32 3.90
C LYS A 253 0.32 -14.95 2.44
N VAL A 254 -0.54 -13.98 2.17
CA VAL A 254 -0.78 -13.45 0.82
C VAL A 254 0.52 -12.91 0.21
N LEU A 255 1.24 -12.06 0.96
CA LEU A 255 2.49 -11.47 0.52
C LEU A 255 3.59 -12.53 0.33
N GLN A 256 3.69 -13.48 1.25
CA GLN A 256 4.60 -14.63 1.14
C GLN A 256 4.28 -15.47 -0.11
N THR A 257 3.00 -15.74 -0.37
CA THR A 257 2.55 -16.55 -1.52
C THR A 257 2.89 -15.86 -2.84
N ALA A 258 2.75 -14.54 -2.92
CA ALA A 258 3.17 -13.79 -4.12
C ALA A 258 4.68 -13.98 -4.42
N LYS A 259 5.53 -13.99 -3.38
CA LYS A 259 6.96 -14.29 -3.51
C LYS A 259 7.26 -15.75 -3.83
N GLU A 260 6.50 -16.69 -3.28
CA GLU A 260 6.63 -18.12 -3.59
C GLU A 260 6.31 -18.40 -5.06
N VAL A 261 5.27 -17.75 -5.60
CA VAL A 261 4.87 -17.87 -7.01
C VAL A 261 5.86 -17.17 -7.93
N ASN A 262 6.27 -15.94 -7.60
CA ASN A 262 7.20 -15.15 -8.40
C ASN A 262 8.25 -14.48 -7.50
N PRO A 263 9.43 -15.11 -7.30
CA PRO A 263 10.47 -14.60 -6.41
C PRO A 263 11.03 -13.23 -6.81
N ASP A 264 10.98 -12.91 -8.11
CA ASP A 264 11.51 -11.66 -8.65
C ASP A 264 10.54 -10.48 -8.48
N LEU A 265 9.27 -10.74 -8.18
CA LEU A 265 8.23 -9.72 -8.03
C LEU A 265 8.55 -8.79 -6.85
N ILE A 266 8.48 -7.49 -7.05
CA ILE A 266 8.61 -6.54 -5.93
C ILE A 266 7.31 -6.60 -5.14
N THR A 267 7.41 -6.79 -3.84
CA THR A 267 6.28 -6.81 -2.91
C THR A 267 6.26 -5.58 -2.04
N LYS A 268 5.06 -5.10 -1.73
CA LYS A 268 4.87 -3.86 -0.97
C LYS A 268 3.73 -3.97 0.02
N SER A 269 3.89 -3.33 1.18
CA SER A 269 2.81 -3.21 2.16
C SER A 269 2.80 -1.82 2.80
N SER A 270 1.73 -1.53 3.54
CA SER A 270 1.53 -0.25 4.20
C SER A 270 1.00 -0.42 5.62
N ILE A 271 1.41 0.49 6.51
CA ILE A 271 0.91 0.65 7.87
C ILE A 271 0.34 2.06 8.01
N MET A 272 -0.89 2.16 8.52
CA MET A 272 -1.45 3.43 8.99
C MET A 272 -1.16 3.61 10.47
N LEU A 273 -0.56 4.74 10.82
CA LEU A 273 -0.27 5.11 12.21
C LEU A 273 -1.33 6.05 12.77
N GLY A 274 -1.48 6.08 14.09
CA GLY A 274 -2.46 6.89 14.81
C GLY A 274 -3.77 6.18 15.13
N LEU A 275 -3.81 4.85 15.11
CA LEU A 275 -4.98 4.02 15.45
C LEU A 275 -4.93 3.48 16.90
N GLY A 276 -3.83 3.70 17.60
CA GLY A 276 -3.62 3.28 18.99
C GLY A 276 -2.65 2.10 19.15
N GLU A 277 -1.88 1.83 18.10
CA GLU A 277 -0.70 0.99 18.13
C GLU A 277 0.39 1.62 19.01
N THR A 278 1.26 0.78 19.57
CA THR A 278 2.49 1.24 20.23
C THR A 278 3.70 1.04 19.33
N ASP A 279 4.79 1.75 19.59
CA ASP A 279 6.03 1.62 18.83
C ASP A 279 6.51 0.16 18.76
N ALA A 280 6.49 -0.57 19.87
CA ALA A 280 6.87 -1.99 19.89
C ALA A 280 6.00 -2.85 18.96
N GLN A 281 4.70 -2.54 18.84
CA GLN A 281 3.79 -3.26 17.93
C GLN A 281 4.03 -2.90 16.46
N VAL A 282 4.37 -1.65 16.17
CA VAL A 282 4.75 -1.21 14.82
C VAL A 282 6.04 -1.89 14.41
N GLU A 283 7.06 -1.86 15.27
CA GLU A 283 8.35 -2.50 14.98
C GLU A 283 8.20 -4.02 14.79
N GLN A 284 7.39 -4.69 15.63
CA GLN A 284 7.09 -6.11 15.43
C GLN A 284 6.41 -6.34 14.07
N THR A 285 5.47 -5.48 13.68
CA THR A 285 4.81 -5.59 12.36
C THR A 285 5.78 -5.38 11.21
N MET A 286 6.74 -4.48 11.34
CA MET A 286 7.80 -4.31 10.34
C MET A 286 8.68 -5.57 10.23
N LYS A 287 9.02 -6.20 11.36
CA LYS A 287 9.78 -7.47 11.37
C LYS A 287 8.99 -8.60 10.70
N ASP A 288 7.71 -8.75 11.04
CA ASP A 288 6.82 -9.76 10.44
C ASP A 288 6.69 -9.57 8.92
N LEU A 289 6.57 -8.33 8.44
CA LEU A 289 6.56 -8.03 7.00
C LEU A 289 7.88 -8.39 6.32
N ARG A 290 9.03 -8.11 6.97
CA ARG A 290 10.34 -8.52 6.44
C ARG A 290 10.50 -10.03 6.38
N GLU A 291 10.04 -10.74 7.41
CA GLU A 291 10.05 -12.21 7.45
C GLU A 291 9.16 -12.80 6.34
N ALA A 292 8.02 -12.17 6.04
CA ALA A 292 7.17 -12.52 4.90
C ALA A 292 7.76 -12.15 3.53
N GLY A 293 8.94 -11.55 3.48
CA GLY A 293 9.65 -11.21 2.24
C GLY A 293 9.22 -9.89 1.58
N VAL A 294 8.52 -9.01 2.30
CA VAL A 294 7.98 -7.75 1.76
C VAL A 294 9.07 -6.73 1.47
N ASP A 295 9.31 -6.38 0.21
CA ASP A 295 10.45 -5.54 -0.21
C ASP A 295 10.30 -4.07 0.18
N CYS A 296 9.12 -3.48 -0.01
CA CYS A 296 8.88 -2.05 0.17
C CYS A 296 7.82 -1.80 1.25
N LEU A 297 8.02 -0.75 2.06
CA LEU A 297 7.10 -0.38 3.13
C LEU A 297 6.69 1.09 3.01
N THR A 298 5.41 1.36 3.25
CA THR A 298 4.91 2.73 3.46
C THR A 298 4.29 2.89 4.85
N LEU A 299 4.60 3.99 5.54
CA LEU A 299 3.98 4.38 6.80
C LEU A 299 3.36 5.76 6.65
N GLY A 300 2.06 5.85 6.93
CA GLY A 300 1.30 7.09 6.77
C GLY A 300 0.36 7.36 7.95
N GLN A 301 -0.03 8.61 8.17
CA GLN A 301 -1.03 8.94 9.18
C GLN A 301 -2.41 8.45 8.77
N TYR A 302 -3.08 7.73 9.67
CA TYR A 302 -4.52 7.48 9.57
C TYR A 302 -5.28 8.80 9.64
N MET A 303 -6.06 9.06 8.59
CA MET A 303 -6.93 10.23 8.50
C MET A 303 -8.39 9.75 8.53
N GLN A 304 -9.13 10.19 9.55
CA GLN A 304 -10.53 9.82 9.70
C GLN A 304 -11.36 10.36 8.50
N PRO A 305 -11.96 9.51 7.66
CA PRO A 305 -12.65 9.99 6.46
C PRO A 305 -13.97 10.71 6.74
N THR A 306 -14.74 10.19 7.70
CA THR A 306 -16.03 10.77 8.12
C THR A 306 -16.25 10.55 9.61
N LYS A 307 -17.30 11.19 10.14
CA LYS A 307 -17.64 11.08 11.56
C LYS A 307 -17.98 9.66 12.06
N ARG A 308 -18.27 8.73 11.16
CA ARG A 308 -18.70 7.35 11.46
C ARG A 308 -17.53 6.36 11.56
N HIS A 309 -16.36 6.72 11.03
CA HIS A 309 -15.18 5.86 11.04
C HIS A 309 -14.41 6.00 12.35
N LEU A 310 -13.40 5.14 12.54
CA LEU A 310 -12.52 5.20 13.70
C LEU A 310 -12.02 6.63 13.95
N LYS A 311 -11.99 7.02 15.21
CA LYS A 311 -11.39 8.29 15.61
C LYS A 311 -9.88 8.11 15.58
N VAL A 312 -9.16 9.11 15.07
CA VAL A 312 -7.71 9.18 15.21
C VAL A 312 -7.38 9.12 16.70
N PHE A 313 -6.52 8.19 17.10
CA PHE A 313 -6.04 8.05 18.46
C PHE A 313 -4.86 8.98 18.72
N GLU A 314 -3.96 9.10 17.75
CA GLU A 314 -2.76 9.92 17.82
C GLU A 314 -2.44 10.54 16.47
N TYR A 315 -2.08 11.83 16.46
CA TYR A 315 -1.43 12.46 15.31
C TYR A 315 0.08 12.35 15.48
N VAL A 316 0.67 11.45 14.72
CA VAL A 316 2.10 11.15 14.78
C VAL A 316 2.89 12.32 14.21
N THR A 317 3.98 12.69 14.89
CA THR A 317 4.82 13.84 14.52
C THR A 317 5.69 13.51 13.29
N PRO A 318 6.08 14.51 12.49
CA PRO A 318 7.02 14.30 11.39
C PRO A 318 8.34 13.64 11.82
N ALA A 319 8.89 14.00 12.98
CA ALA A 319 10.09 13.38 13.54
C ALA A 319 9.89 11.87 13.79
N LYS A 320 8.75 11.47 14.33
CA LYS A 320 8.46 10.06 14.57
C LYS A 320 8.33 9.27 13.26
N PHE A 321 7.76 9.86 12.21
CA PHE A 321 7.80 9.24 10.88
C PHE A 321 9.23 9.08 10.37
N LYS A 322 10.11 10.07 10.61
CA LYS A 322 11.53 9.97 10.22
C LYS A 322 12.25 8.82 10.93
N GLU A 323 11.99 8.61 12.22
CA GLU A 323 12.49 7.44 12.95
C GLU A 323 12.05 6.12 12.30
N TRP A 324 10.78 6.00 11.89
CA TRP A 324 10.28 4.81 11.20
C TRP A 324 10.91 4.59 9.82
N GLU A 325 11.23 5.67 9.10
CA GLU A 325 11.96 5.59 7.83
C GLU A 325 13.33 4.95 8.04
N VAL A 326 14.11 5.48 9.00
CA VAL A 326 15.43 4.97 9.37
C VAL A 326 15.32 3.51 9.80
N ARG A 327 14.36 3.21 10.67
CA ARG A 327 14.16 1.85 11.19
C ARG A 327 13.81 0.85 10.10
N GLY A 328 12.97 1.23 9.13
CA GLY A 328 12.64 0.36 8.00
C GLY A 328 13.86 0.07 7.13
N ASN A 329 14.69 1.08 6.89
CA ASN A 329 15.93 0.92 6.14
C ASN A 329 16.93 0.00 6.87
N GLU A 330 17.05 0.11 8.20
CA GLU A 330 17.86 -0.80 9.03
C GLU A 330 17.37 -2.25 9.01
N LEU A 331 16.05 -2.46 9.01
CA LEU A 331 15.43 -3.79 8.89
C LEU A 331 15.57 -4.39 7.48
N GLY A 332 16.09 -3.61 6.53
CA GLY A 332 16.46 -4.07 5.20
C GLY A 332 15.31 -4.10 4.20
N PHE A 333 14.27 -3.29 4.37
CA PHE A 333 13.39 -2.96 3.25
C PHE A 333 14.24 -2.35 2.11
N LEU A 334 13.89 -2.63 0.85
CA LEU A 334 14.50 -1.96 -0.30
C LEU A 334 14.24 -0.46 -0.25
N TYR A 335 13.06 -0.09 0.25
CA TYR A 335 12.68 1.28 0.53
C TYR A 335 11.57 1.38 1.55
N THR A 336 11.67 2.42 2.37
CA THR A 336 10.67 2.79 3.37
C THR A 336 10.23 4.22 3.08
N ALA A 337 8.98 4.43 2.65
CA ALA A 337 8.39 5.77 2.64
C ALA A 337 7.68 6.00 3.97
N SER A 338 8.06 7.01 4.74
CA SER A 338 7.42 7.27 6.03
C SER A 338 7.16 8.76 6.19
N GLY A 339 5.89 9.13 6.34
CA GLY A 339 5.53 10.52 6.50
C GLY A 339 4.03 10.74 6.71
N PRO A 340 3.62 11.88 7.27
CA PRO A 340 2.22 12.12 7.66
C PRO A 340 1.22 11.93 6.49
N LEU A 341 1.57 12.43 5.30
CA LEU A 341 0.72 12.35 4.11
C LEU A 341 1.06 11.19 3.17
N VAL A 342 2.01 10.31 3.55
CA VAL A 342 2.32 9.12 2.76
C VAL A 342 1.10 8.22 2.66
N ARG A 343 0.90 7.64 1.48
CA ARG A 343 -0.13 6.64 1.17
C ARG A 343 0.54 5.49 0.45
N SER A 344 -0.10 4.32 0.43
CA SER A 344 0.38 3.16 -0.32
C SER A 344 0.67 3.52 -1.78
N SER A 345 -0.19 4.33 -2.42
CA SER A 345 0.00 4.82 -3.79
C SER A 345 0.66 6.20 -3.91
N TYR A 346 1.33 6.71 -2.87
CA TYR A 346 1.97 8.03 -2.94
C TYR A 346 3.24 8.00 -3.80
N ARG A 347 3.41 9.06 -4.60
CA ARG A 347 4.39 9.23 -5.69
C ARG A 347 5.83 8.87 -5.37
N ALA A 348 6.26 9.07 -4.13
CA ALA A 348 7.64 8.80 -3.76
C ALA A 348 8.01 7.30 -3.90
N GLY A 349 7.04 6.39 -3.76
CA GLY A 349 7.26 4.98 -4.08
C GLY A 349 7.45 4.74 -5.58
N GLU A 350 6.73 5.48 -6.43
CA GLU A 350 6.71 5.27 -7.89
C GLU A 350 8.07 5.58 -8.52
N PHE A 351 8.70 6.72 -8.19
CA PHE A 351 10.01 7.09 -8.75
C PHE A 351 11.13 6.13 -8.31
N PHE A 352 11.12 5.74 -7.04
CA PHE A 352 12.11 4.82 -6.48
C PHE A 352 12.01 3.44 -7.11
N ILE A 353 10.80 2.89 -7.12
CA ILE A 353 10.50 1.59 -7.73
C ILE A 353 10.80 1.62 -9.23
N THR A 354 10.46 2.71 -9.93
CA THR A 354 10.75 2.87 -11.35
C THR A 354 12.25 2.78 -11.63
N SER A 355 13.07 3.44 -10.83
CA SER A 355 14.54 3.39 -10.97
C SER A 355 15.05 1.96 -10.73
N LEU A 356 14.56 1.32 -9.68
CA LEU A 356 14.93 -0.05 -9.30
C LEU A 356 14.56 -1.09 -10.38
N LEU A 357 13.39 -0.95 -10.99
CA LEU A 357 12.92 -1.84 -12.06
C LEU A 357 13.63 -1.62 -13.39
N LYS A 358 13.91 -0.36 -13.75
CA LYS A 358 14.71 -0.03 -14.94
C LYS A 358 16.11 -0.63 -14.85
N ASP A 359 16.73 -0.56 -13.68
CA ASP A 359 18.06 -1.14 -13.43
C ASP A 359 18.05 -2.66 -13.52
N ARG A 360 16.98 -3.33 -13.06
CA ARG A 360 16.84 -4.79 -13.22
C ARG A 360 16.73 -5.17 -14.70
N LYS A 361 15.89 -4.47 -15.47
CA LYS A 361 15.74 -4.71 -16.92
C LYS A 361 17.04 -4.49 -17.68
N ALA A 362 17.79 -3.44 -17.34
CA ALA A 362 19.08 -3.13 -17.98
C ALA A 362 20.18 -4.17 -17.71
N LYS A 363 20.06 -4.96 -16.64
CA LYS A 363 21.03 -6.02 -16.28
C LYS A 363 20.62 -7.42 -16.75
N SER A 364 19.37 -7.60 -17.19
CA SER A 364 18.87 -8.85 -17.76
C SER A 364 19.00 -8.94 -19.28
N LEU A 365 19.28 -7.80 -19.93
CA LEU A 365 19.74 -7.68 -21.31
C LEU A 365 21.27 -7.77 -21.33
#